data_AF-A0A519UZ65-F1
#
_entry.id   AF-A0A519UZ65-F1
#
_cell.length_a   1.000
_cell.length_b   1.000
_cell.length_c   1.000
_cell.angle_alpha   90.00
_cell.angle_beta   90.00
_cell.angle_gamma   90.00
#
_symmetry.space_group_name_H-M   'P 1'
#
loop_
_entity.id
_entity.type
_entity.pdbx_description
1 polymer ?
#
loop_
_entity_poly.entity_id
_entity_poly.type
_entity_poly.pdbx_seq_one_letter_code
_entity_poly.pdbx_strand_id
1 'polypeptide(L)'
;MKSCVVIFPLYQKPTAIELAFLENGLQITKGFKQVIVAPEGLIVDQSFGQLEQLEVKRFAKHYFEGISGYNQLLLSKGFYTAFGLYDFMLIHQ
;
A
#
# COMPACT_ATOMS: atom_id res chain seq x y z
N MET A 1 5.82 -17.75 15.05
CA MET A 1 4.52 -17.09 14.76
C MET A 1 4.57 -16.64 13.32
N LYS A 2 3.53 -16.87 12.50
CA LYS A 2 3.58 -16.47 11.09
C LYS A 2 3.46 -14.93 10.98
N SER A 3 4.28 -14.30 10.14
CA SER A 3 4.33 -12.84 9.97
C SER A 3 3.43 -12.38 8.81
N CYS A 4 2.74 -11.26 8.98
CA CYS A 4 1.86 -10.69 7.94
C CYS A 4 2.16 -9.20 7.77
N VAL A 5 2.22 -8.76 6.52
CA VAL A 5 2.26 -7.35 6.14
C VAL A 5 0.94 -6.92 5.53
N VAL A 6 0.45 -5.76 5.95
CA VAL A 6 -0.77 -5.13 5.43
C VAL A 6 -0.37 -4.02 4.47
N ILE A 7 -0.79 -4.17 3.22
CA ILE A 7 -0.42 -3.34 2.08
C ILE A 7 -1.61 -2.44 1.74
N PHE A 8 -1.38 -1.14 1.74
CA PHE A 8 -2.34 -0.13 1.32
C PHE A 8 -1.91 0.42 -0.05
N PRO A 9 -2.52 -0.03 -1.16
CA PRO A 9 -2.19 0.47 -2.49
C PRO A 9 -2.81 1.84 -2.71
N LEU A 10 -1.98 2.87 -2.90
CA LEU A 10 -2.41 4.25 -3.16
C LEU A 10 -1.98 4.70 -4.55
N TYR A 11 -2.96 5.01 -5.39
CA TYR A 11 -2.75 5.42 -6.78
C TYR A 11 -2.55 6.93 -6.89
N GLN A 12 -3.24 7.66 -6.01
CA GLN A 12 -3.26 9.11 -5.95
C GLN A 12 -3.58 9.56 -4.52
N LYS A 13 -3.66 10.87 -4.30
CA LYS A 13 -4.12 11.43 -3.03
C LYS A 13 -5.57 11.01 -2.77
N PRO A 14 -5.87 10.35 -1.62
CA PRO A 14 -7.24 10.00 -1.26
C PRO A 14 -8.06 11.27 -0.95
N THR A 15 -9.36 11.17 -1.22
CA THR A 15 -10.36 12.09 -0.71
C THR A 15 -10.49 11.97 0.81
N ALA A 16 -11.16 12.93 1.45
CA ALA A 16 -11.37 12.89 2.90
C ALA A 16 -12.13 11.62 3.37
N ILE A 17 -13.06 11.13 2.55
CA ILE A 17 -13.83 9.91 2.86
C ILE A 17 -12.94 8.68 2.73
N GLU A 18 -12.21 8.55 1.62
CA GLU A 18 -11.25 7.45 1.43
C GLU A 18 -10.19 7.44 2.54
N LEU A 19 -9.70 8.62 2.94
CA LEU A 19 -8.75 8.75 4.03
C LEU A 19 -9.32 8.20 5.34
N ALA A 20 -10.57 8.53 5.68
CA ALA A 20 -11.21 8.00 6.89
C ALA A 20 -11.36 6.47 6.86
N PHE A 21 -11.67 5.88 5.71
CA PHE A 21 -11.71 4.42 5.55
C PHE A 21 -10.33 3.78 5.71
N LEU A 22 -9.31 4.35 5.07
CA LEU A 22 -7.93 3.87 5.16
C LEU A 22 -7.40 3.95 6.60
N GLU A 23 -7.66 5.05 7.30
CA GLU A 23 -7.28 5.23 8.72
C GLU A 23 -8.00 4.24 9.64
N ASN A 24 -9.27 3.93 9.38
CA ASN A 24 -9.95 2.85 10.09
C ASN A 24 -9.27 1.49 9.84
N GLY A 25 -8.85 1.22 8.60
CA GLY A 25 -8.03 0.05 8.26
C GLY A 25 -6.71 -0.03 9.04
N LEU A 26 -6.05 1.11 9.26
CA LEU A 26 -4.85 1.17 10.12
C LEU A 26 -5.15 0.75 11.56
N GLN A 27 -6.30 1.16 12.11
CA GLN A 27 -6.68 0.77 13.46
C GLN A 27 -7.03 -0.71 13.58
N ILE A 28 -7.79 -1.24 12.61
CA ILE A 28 -8.19 -2.67 12.61
C ILE A 28 -6.97 -3.58 12.47
N THR A 29 -6.00 -3.17 11.66
CA THR A 29 -4.78 -3.95 11.41
C THR A 29 -3.60 -3.57 12.30
N LYS A 30 -3.88 -2.85 13.40
CA LYS A 30 -2.87 -2.47 14.38
C LYS A 30 -2.16 -3.70 14.95
N GLY A 31 -0.84 -3.64 15.03
CA GLY A 31 0.01 -4.75 15.48
C GLY A 31 0.64 -5.58 14.34
N PHE A 32 0.19 -5.39 13.10
CA PHE A 32 0.88 -5.88 11.91
C PHE A 32 1.78 -4.80 11.31
N LYS A 33 2.78 -5.20 10.53
CA LYS A 33 3.51 -4.22 9.70
C LYS A 33 2.55 -3.68 8.66
N GLN A 34 2.42 -2.35 8.59
CA GLN A 34 1.63 -1.65 7.60
C GLN A 34 2.58 -0.91 6.64
N VAL A 35 2.24 -0.90 5.36
CA VAL A 35 3.08 -0.32 4.30
C VAL A 35 2.20 0.22 3.18
N ILE A 36 2.64 1.32 2.58
CA ILE A 36 2.01 1.88 1.38
C ILE A 36 2.72 1.33 0.15
N VAL A 37 1.94 0.92 -0.84
CA VAL A 37 2.42 0.65 -2.19
C VAL A 37 1.90 1.73 -3.10
N ALA A 38 2.80 2.48 -3.74
CA ALA A 38 2.44 3.66 -4.50
C ALA A 38 3.31 3.85 -5.74
N PRO A 39 2.83 4.59 -6.77
CA PRO A 39 3.64 4.89 -7.92
C PRO A 39 4.83 5.77 -7.54
N GLU A 40 5.90 5.67 -8.32
CA GLU A 40 6.98 6.65 -8.34
C GLU A 40 6.42 8.06 -8.54
N GLY A 41 6.85 9.00 -7.68
CA GLY A 41 6.45 10.41 -7.76
C GLY A 41 5.16 10.81 -7.03
N LEU A 42 4.38 9.86 -6.46
CA LEU A 42 3.28 10.24 -5.56
C LEU A 42 3.84 10.73 -4.22
N ILE A 43 3.71 12.01 -3.92
CA ILE A 43 4.15 12.57 -2.64
C ILE A 43 3.12 12.19 -1.57
N VAL A 44 3.57 11.47 -0.53
CA VAL A 44 2.77 11.14 0.65
C VAL A 44 3.22 12.11 1.74
N ASP A 45 2.40 13.11 2.03
CA ASP A 45 2.64 14.19 2.97
C ASP A 45 1.50 14.27 4.01
N GLN A 46 1.48 15.35 4.79
CA GLN A 46 0.47 15.60 5.84
C GLN A 46 -0.98 15.50 5.35
N SER A 47 -1.22 15.69 4.05
CA SER A 47 -2.55 15.55 3.49
C SER A 47 -3.03 14.11 3.35
N PHE A 48 -2.19 13.12 3.68
CA PHE A 48 -2.52 11.70 3.80
C PHE A 48 -2.82 11.27 5.25
N GLY A 49 -2.97 12.22 6.18
CA GLY A 49 -3.35 11.92 7.56
C GLY A 49 -2.37 10.93 8.22
N GLN A 50 -2.90 9.93 8.92
CA GLN A 50 -2.06 8.93 9.61
C GLN A 50 -1.21 8.08 8.64
N LEU A 51 -1.58 7.99 7.36
CA LEU A 51 -0.83 7.21 6.38
C LEU A 51 0.56 7.81 6.09
N GLU A 52 0.77 9.11 6.32
CA GLU A 52 2.09 9.73 6.11
C GLU A 52 3.22 9.09 6.93
N GLN A 53 2.86 8.42 8.02
CA GLN A 53 3.79 7.79 8.95
C GLN A 53 4.26 6.40 8.47
N LEU A 54 3.64 5.86 7.43
CA LEU A 54 3.95 4.53 6.91
C LEU A 54 5.16 4.57 5.97
N GLU A 55 5.91 3.46 5.99
CA GLU A 55 6.89 3.20 4.94
C GLU A 55 6.19 3.14 3.58
N VAL A 56 6.78 3.78 2.57
CA VAL A 56 6.26 3.74 1.20
C VAL A 56 7.19 2.96 0.30
N LYS A 57 6.69 1.84 -0.25
CA LYS A 57 7.36 1.10 -1.32
C LYS A 57 6.87 1.58 -2.68
N ARG A 58 7.83 1.98 -3.52
CA ARG A 58 7.57 2.59 -4.82
C ARG A 58 7.69 1.57 -5.93
N PHE A 59 6.76 1.65 -6.87
CA PHE A 59 6.76 0.85 -8.09
C PHE A 59 6.52 1.75 -9.30
N ALA A 60 6.90 1.29 -10.48
CA ALA A 60 6.78 2.04 -11.71
C ALA A 60 5.33 2.50 -11.97
N LYS A 61 5.16 3.72 -12.50
CA LYS A 61 3.85 4.37 -12.69
C LYS A 61 2.84 3.53 -13.48
N HIS A 62 3.29 2.80 -14.50
CA HIS A 62 2.43 1.98 -15.37
C HIS A 62 1.61 0.93 -14.59
N TYR A 63 2.08 0.49 -13.42
CA TYR A 63 1.34 -0.42 -12.56
C TYR A 63 0.08 0.22 -11.93
N PHE A 64 -0.04 1.54 -11.94
CA PHE A 64 -1.12 2.30 -11.31
C PHE A 64 -2.01 3.03 -12.34
N GLU A 65 -1.90 2.69 -13.62
CA GLU A 65 -2.71 3.31 -14.70
C GLU A 65 -4.06 2.60 -14.93
N GLY A 66 -4.44 1.68 -14.04
CA GLY A 66 -5.73 0.99 -14.06
C GLY A 66 -5.60 -0.48 -13.69
N ILE A 67 -6.67 -1.25 -13.96
CA ILE A 67 -6.79 -2.66 -13.58
C ILE A 67 -5.69 -3.51 -14.23
N SER A 68 -5.38 -3.28 -15.51
CA SER A 68 -4.35 -4.05 -16.21
C SER A 68 -2.96 -3.82 -15.60
N GLY A 69 -2.60 -2.57 -15.30
CA GLY A 69 -1.35 -2.25 -14.63
C GLY A 69 -1.26 -2.90 -13.25
N TYR A 70 -2.34 -2.84 -12.47
CA TYR A 70 -2.35 -3.42 -11.14
C TYR A 70 -2.22 -4.95 -11.16
N ASN A 71 -2.90 -5.61 -12.10
CA ASN A 71 -2.74 -7.04 -12.31
C ASN A 71 -1.29 -7.40 -12.68
N GLN A 72 -0.63 -6.60 -13.51
CA GLN A 72 0.79 -6.80 -13.82
C GLN A 72 1.67 -6.65 -12.58
N LEU A 73 1.39 -5.68 -11.69
CA LEU A 73 2.11 -5.54 -10.43
C LEU A 73 1.97 -6.78 -9.56
N LEU A 74 0.73 -7.26 -9.39
CA LEU A 74 0.42 -8.44 -8.58
C LEU A 74 0.95 -9.75 -9.17
N LEU A 75 1.32 -9.77 -10.45
CA LEU A 75 1.99 -10.91 -11.09
C LEU A 75 3.52 -10.71 -11.17
N SER A 76 4.02 -9.53 -10.80
CA SER A 76 5.43 -9.20 -10.93
C SER A 76 6.26 -9.87 -9.83
N LYS A 77 7.41 -10.42 -10.23
CA LYS A 77 8.41 -10.91 -9.26
C LYS A 77 8.88 -9.80 -8.31
N GLY A 78 8.92 -8.55 -8.78
CA GLY A 78 9.34 -7.39 -7.98
C GLY A 78 8.46 -7.17 -6.76
N PHE A 79 7.14 -7.29 -6.93
CA PHE A 79 6.19 -7.13 -5.83
C PHE A 79 6.41 -8.16 -4.71
N TYR A 80 6.49 -9.45 -5.07
CA TYR A 80 6.72 -10.51 -4.08
C TYR A 80 8.11 -10.46 -3.45
N THR A 81 9.13 -10.04 -4.21
CA THR A 81 10.49 -9.86 -3.66
C THR A 81 10.51 -8.75 -2.60
N ALA A 82 9.76 -7.67 -2.81
CA ALA A 82 9.69 -6.54 -1.89
C ALA A 82 9.09 -6.90 -0.51
N PHE A 83 8.32 -7.99 -0.43
CA PHE A 83 7.67 -8.47 0.79
C PHE A 83 8.11 -9.88 1.20
N GLY A 84 9.19 -10.40 0.64
CA GLY A 84 9.64 -11.78 0.85
C GLY A 84 10.05 -12.15 2.29
N LEU A 85 10.11 -11.17 3.21
CA LEU A 85 10.33 -11.40 4.64
C LEU A 85 9.05 -11.79 5.41
N TYR A 86 7.89 -11.70 4.76
CA TYR A 86 6.59 -11.97 5.37
C TYR A 86 5.99 -13.27 4.83
N ASP A 87 5.36 -14.05 5.72
CA ASP A 87 4.67 -15.28 5.32
C ASP A 87 3.37 -14.98 4.56
N PHE A 88 2.73 -13.84 4.88
CA PHE A 88 1.47 -13.42 4.29
C PHE A 88 1.46 -11.94 3.94
N MET A 89 0.66 -11.62 2.92
CA MET A 89 0.33 -10.27 2.52
C MET A 89 -1.19 -10.11 2.53
N LEU A 90 -1.67 -9.10 3.24
CA LEU A 90 -3.05 -8.63 3.16
C LEU A 90 -3.07 -7.32 2.39
N ILE A 91 -3.78 -7.29 1.27
CA ILE A 91 -4.00 -6.05 0.53
C ILE A 91 -5.30 -5.44 1.03
N HIS A 92 -5.23 -4.22 1.57
CA HIS A 92 -6.37 -3.44 2.06
C HIS A 92 -6.52 -2.19 1.20
N GLN A 93 -7.56 -2.15 0.39
CA GLN A 93 -7.83 -1.11 -0.61
C GLN A 93 -9.18 -0.46 -0.33
#